data_AF-A0A966U9P6-F1
#
_entry.id   AF-A0A966U9P6-F1
#
_cell.length_a   1.000
_cell.length_b   1.000
_cell.length_c   1.000
_cell.angle_alpha   90.00
_cell.angle_beta   90.00
_cell.angle_gamma   90.00
#
_symmetry.space_group_name_H-M   'P 1'
#
loop_
_entity.id
_entity.type
_entity.pdbx_description
1 polymer ?
#
loop_
_entity_poly.entity_id
_entity_poly.type
_entity_poly.pdbx_seq_one_letter_code
_entity_poly.pdbx_strand_id
1 'polypeptide(L)'
;LSPDALQWFAFVSAAWLAGLAGALFAFSKGSISPDLLSISRSIDVLVMVLLGGLQSLWGPLWGGLSFTGLQDWLARDWSYWRAMLGLMLLGIIMLLPGGLSAMSGSKAFKTS
;
A
#
# COMPACT_ATOMS: atom_id res chain seq x y z
N LEU A 1 9.99 -1.65 -30.08
CA LEU A 1 9.58 -0.40 -29.40
C LEU A 1 10.84 0.23 -28.82
N SER A 2 11.05 1.53 -29.02
CA SER A 2 12.14 2.24 -28.35
C SER A 2 11.91 2.23 -26.82
N PRO A 3 12.97 2.28 -25.99
CA PRO A 3 12.85 2.29 -24.54
C PRO A 3 11.89 3.36 -24.01
N ASP A 4 11.90 4.54 -24.63
CA ASP A 4 11.06 5.68 -24.25
C ASP A 4 9.57 5.39 -24.45
N ALA A 5 9.22 4.76 -25.58
CA ALA A 5 7.83 4.41 -25.88
C ALA A 5 7.25 3.39 -24.88
N LEU A 6 8.09 2.47 -24.40
CA LEU A 6 7.67 1.48 -23.40
C LEU A 6 7.42 2.14 -22.04
N GLN A 7 8.26 3.08 -21.61
CA GLN A 7 8.10 3.80 -20.35
C GLN A 7 6.82 4.65 -20.35
N TRP A 8 6.56 5.39 -21.43
CA TRP A 8 5.34 6.17 -21.58
C TRP A 8 4.09 5.28 -21.57
N PHE A 9 4.12 4.15 -22.28
CA PHE A 9 2.99 3.21 -22.29
C PHE A 9 2.72 2.61 -20.91
N ALA A 10 3.77 2.21 -20.18
CA ALA A 10 3.66 1.70 -18.82
C ALA A 10 3.11 2.76 -17.85
N PHE A 11 3.57 4.01 -17.97
CA PHE A 11 3.09 5.11 -17.14
C PHE A 11 1.61 5.44 -17.41
N VAL A 12 1.22 5.56 -18.68
CA VAL A 12 -0.16 5.89 -19.07
C VAL A 12 -1.12 4.78 -18.65
N SER A 13 -0.75 3.50 -18.84
CA SER A 13 -1.59 2.38 -18.41
C SER A 13 -1.72 2.30 -16.88
N ALA A 14 -0.65 2.53 -16.12
CA ALA A 14 -0.70 2.59 -14.66
C ALA A 14 -1.57 3.76 -14.16
N ALA A 15 -1.41 4.96 -14.74
CA ALA A 15 -2.20 6.13 -14.40
C ALA A 15 -3.69 5.94 -14.72
N TRP A 16 -4.00 5.30 -15.86
CA TRP A 16 -5.37 4.98 -16.25
C TRP A 16 -6.04 4.01 -15.26
N LEU A 17 -5.36 2.93 -14.89
CA LEU A 17 -5.85 1.98 -13.88
C LEU A 17 -6.03 2.66 -12.50
N ALA A 18 -5.08 3.49 -12.08
CA ALA A 18 -5.17 4.23 -10.82
C ALA A 18 -6.36 5.21 -10.82
N GLY A 19 -6.58 5.93 -11.92
CA GLY A 19 -7.73 6.82 -12.10
C GLY A 19 -9.07 6.09 -12.05
N LEU A 20 -9.18 4.94 -12.73
CA LEU A 20 -10.36 4.09 -12.69
C LEU A 20 -10.66 3.57 -11.27
N ALA A 21 -9.63 3.09 -10.57
CA ALA A 21 -9.77 2.64 -9.19
C ALA A 21 -10.26 3.77 -8.27
N GLY A 22 -9.71 4.98 -8.44
CA GLY A 22 -10.14 6.18 -7.69
C GLY A 22 -11.59 6.58 -7.98
N ALA A 23 -12.00 6.58 -9.25
CA ALA A 23 -13.38 6.89 -9.63
C ALA A 23 -14.38 5.86 -9.07
N LEU A 24 -14.04 4.56 -9.16
CA LEU A 24 -14.86 3.49 -8.60
C LEU A 24 -14.94 3.58 -7.06
N PHE A 25 -13.84 3.92 -6.40
CA PHE A 25 -13.81 4.13 -4.95
C PHE A 25 -14.69 5.31 -4.53
N ALA A 26 -14.60 6.44 -5.22
CA ALA A 26 -15.44 7.62 -4.96
C ALA A 26 -16.93 7.29 -5.16
N PHE A 27 -17.27 6.57 -6.24
CA PHE A 27 -18.63 6.12 -6.49
C PHE A 27 -19.13 5.16 -5.39
N SER A 28 -18.31 4.20 -4.97
CA SER A 28 -18.65 3.24 -3.90
C SER A 28 -18.88 3.91 -2.55
N LYS A 29 -18.14 4.98 -2.23
CA LYS A 29 -18.32 5.75 -0.99
C LYS A 29 -19.51 6.70 -1.03
N GLY A 30 -20.03 7.04 -2.21
CA GLY A 30 -21.20 7.89 -2.41
C GLY A 30 -21.00 9.38 -2.10
N SER A 31 -19.92 9.75 -1.41
CA SER A 31 -19.53 11.15 -1.19
C SER A 31 -18.01 11.26 -1.02
N ILE A 32 -17.46 12.42 -1.41
CA ILE A 32 -16.07 12.77 -1.16
C ILE A 32 -16.06 13.71 0.04
N SER A 33 -15.56 13.23 1.17
CA SER A 33 -15.33 14.04 2.37
C SER A 33 -13.84 14.39 2.50
N PRO A 34 -13.49 15.55 3.08
CA PRO A 34 -12.09 15.91 3.34
C PRO A 34 -11.40 14.95 4.32
N ASP A 35 -12.15 14.11 5.03
CA ASP A 35 -11.63 13.06 5.91
C ASP A 35 -10.80 12.01 5.14
N LEU A 36 -11.08 11.82 3.85
CA LEU A 36 -10.28 10.96 2.95
C LEU A 36 -8.87 11.51 2.72
N LEU A 37 -8.65 12.80 2.97
CA LEU A 37 -7.35 13.49 2.90
C LEU A 37 -6.75 13.70 4.29
N SER A 38 -7.32 13.08 5.32
CA SER A 38 -6.79 13.18 6.67
C SER A 38 -5.39 12.57 6.77
N ILE A 39 -4.60 13.08 7.72
CA ILE A 39 -3.27 12.56 8.04
C ILE A 39 -3.31 11.07 8.37
N SER A 40 -4.37 10.61 9.03
CA SER A 40 -4.56 9.19 9.35
C SER A 40 -4.52 8.33 8.10
N ARG A 41 -5.11 8.79 6.98
CA ARG A 41 -5.10 8.04 5.74
C ARG A 41 -3.71 7.92 5.13
N SER A 42 -2.87 8.95 5.26
CA SER A 42 -1.48 8.89 4.83
C SER A 42 -0.67 7.88 5.65
N ILE A 43 -0.95 7.76 6.95
CA ILE A 43 -0.33 6.75 7.82
C ILE A 43 -0.75 5.35 7.38
N ASP A 44 -2.03 5.12 7.08
CA ASP A 44 -2.51 3.82 6.60
C ASP A 44 -1.75 3.38 5.34
N VAL A 45 -1.61 4.29 4.37
CA VAL A 45 -0.86 4.03 3.12
C VAL A 45 0.61 3.74 3.42
N LEU A 46 1.23 4.47 4.35
CA LEU A 46 2.61 4.21 4.77
C LEU A 46 2.76 2.80 5.36
N VAL A 47 1.83 2.36 6.21
CA VAL A 47 1.84 1.01 6.79
C VAL A 47 1.67 -0.04 5.69
N MET A 48 0.76 0.15 4.74
CA MET A 48 0.59 -0.76 3.60
C MET A 48 1.91 -0.95 2.83
N VAL A 49 2.59 0.16 2.51
CA VAL A 49 3.84 0.12 1.74
C VAL A 49 4.98 -0.51 2.55
N LEU A 50 5.12 -0.17 3.84
CA LEU A 50 6.15 -0.74 4.71
C LEU A 50 5.92 -2.23 4.95
N LEU A 51 4.66 -2.63 5.17
CA LEU A 51 4.27 -4.04 5.31
C LEU A 51 4.63 -4.81 4.03
N GLY A 52 4.36 -4.24 2.86
CA GLY A 52 4.72 -4.82 1.57
C GLY A 52 6.23 -4.91 1.30
N GLY A 53 6.96 -3.89 1.74
CA GLY A 53 8.40 -3.70 1.51
C GLY A 53 8.69 -2.65 0.43
N LEU A 54 9.55 -1.68 0.76
CA LEU A 54 9.87 -0.51 -0.08
C LEU A 54 10.68 -0.85 -1.35
N GLN A 55 11.36 -2.00 -1.36
CA GLN A 55 12.30 -2.37 -2.42
C GLN A 55 11.67 -3.28 -3.51
N SER A 56 10.36 -3.55 -3.43
CA SER A 56 9.69 -4.48 -4.34
C SER A 56 8.59 -3.82 -5.14
N LEU A 57 8.56 -4.11 -6.45
CA LEU A 57 7.47 -3.72 -7.35
C LEU A 57 6.12 -4.35 -6.95
N TRP A 58 6.15 -5.54 -6.37
CA TRP A 58 4.96 -6.27 -5.89
C TRP A 58 4.64 -6.00 -4.42
N GLY A 59 5.55 -5.34 -3.69
CA GLY A 59 5.41 -5.02 -2.27
C GLY A 59 4.11 -4.27 -1.96
N PRO A 60 3.83 -3.11 -2.59
CA PRO A 60 2.61 -2.33 -2.32
C PRO A 60 1.31 -3.10 -2.55
N LEU A 61 1.31 -4.03 -3.52
CA LEU A 61 0.13 -4.82 -3.89
C LEU A 61 -0.20 -5.84 -2.79
N TRP A 62 0.79 -6.62 -2.35
CA TRP A 62 0.62 -7.55 -1.23
C TRP A 62 0.41 -6.83 0.10
N GLY A 63 1.15 -5.76 0.35
CA GLY A 63 1.01 -4.94 1.55
C GLY A 63 -0.38 -4.32 1.70
N GLY A 64 -0.95 -3.79 0.61
CA GLY A 64 -2.31 -3.25 0.59
C GLY A 64 -3.38 -4.31 0.87
N LEU A 65 -3.27 -5.49 0.25
CA LEU A 65 -4.20 -6.60 0.48
C LEU A 65 -4.15 -7.10 1.92
N SER A 66 -2.95 -7.39 2.43
CA SER A 66 -2.76 -7.88 3.80
C SER A 66 -3.22 -6.85 4.83
N PHE A 67 -2.84 -5.58 4.65
CA PHE A 67 -3.25 -4.52 5.57
C PHE A 67 -4.76 -4.30 5.56
N THR A 68 -5.41 -4.30 4.39
CA THR A 68 -6.87 -4.07 4.31
C THR A 68 -7.63 -5.19 5.02
N GLY A 69 -7.25 -6.45 4.82
CA GLY A 69 -7.87 -7.59 5.51
C GLY A 69 -7.64 -7.55 7.02
N LEU A 70 -6.41 -7.19 7.43
CA LEU A 70 -6.04 -7.09 8.84
C LEU A 70 -6.74 -5.92 9.53
N GLN A 71 -6.85 -4.77 8.86
CA GLN A 71 -7.59 -3.62 9.37
C GLN A 71 -9.07 -3.95 9.54
N ASP A 72 -9.70 -4.61 8.56
CA ASP A 72 -11.10 -5.00 8.66
C ASP A 72 -11.34 -5.97 9.84
N TRP A 73 -10.40 -6.90 10.06
CA TRP A 73 -10.45 -7.80 11.20
C TRP A 73 -10.26 -7.06 12.54
N LEU A 74 -9.25 -6.19 12.67
CA LEU A 74 -9.00 -5.39 13.87
C LEU A 74 -10.17 -4.47 14.20
N ALA A 75 -10.74 -3.80 13.20
CA ALA A 75 -11.81 -2.81 13.39
C ALA A 75 -13.13 -3.46 13.85
N ARG A 76 -13.33 -4.76 13.59
CA ARG A 76 -14.52 -5.50 14.03
C ARG A 76 -14.49 -5.80 15.53
N ASP A 77 -13.35 -6.25 16.04
CA ASP A 77 -13.23 -6.78 17.40
C ASP A 77 -12.61 -5.80 18.41
N TRP A 78 -11.87 -4.77 17.95
CA TRP A 78 -11.08 -3.90 18.81
C TRP A 78 -11.50 -2.43 18.68
N SER A 79 -12.02 -1.88 19.79
CA SER A 79 -12.44 -0.47 19.88
C SER A 79 -11.30 0.54 19.66
N TYR A 80 -10.05 0.17 19.98
CA TYR A 80 -8.85 1.01 19.80
C TYR A 80 -7.95 0.54 18.64
N TRP A 81 -8.54 0.10 17.52
CA TRP A 81 -7.81 -0.39 16.35
C TRP A 81 -6.72 0.57 15.83
N ARG A 82 -6.91 1.90 15.95
CA ARG A 82 -5.89 2.89 15.58
C ARG A 82 -4.61 2.80 16.41
N ALA A 83 -4.70 2.45 17.70
CA ALA A 83 -3.53 2.24 18.54
C ALA A 83 -2.77 0.97 18.12
N MET A 84 -3.51 -0.07 17.73
CA MET A 84 -2.93 -1.29 17.17
C MET A 84 -2.22 -1.05 15.85
N LEU A 85 -2.71 -0.15 14.99
CA LEU A 85 -1.98 0.24 13.77
C LEU A 85 -0.61 0.86 14.08
N GLY A 86 -0.51 1.71 15.10
CA GLY A 86 0.76 2.27 15.55
C GLY A 86 1.73 1.20 16.06
N LEU A 87 1.24 0.23 16.84
CA LEU A 87 2.03 -0.92 17.27
C LEU A 87 2.47 -1.79 16.09
N MET A 88 1.59 -1.98 15.12
CA MET A 88 1.88 -2.76 13.92
C MET A 88 2.97 -2.11 13.08
N LEU A 89 2.92 -0.78 12.93
CA LEU A 89 3.98 -0.02 12.27
C LEU A 89 5.34 -0.24 12.96
N LEU A 90 5.39 -0.11 14.30
CA LEU A 90 6.60 -0.39 15.08
C LEU A 90 7.05 -1.85 14.91
N GLY A 91 6.12 -2.80 14.97
CA GLY A 91 6.39 -4.23 14.78
C GLY A 91 6.96 -4.54 13.40
N ILE A 92 6.41 -3.97 12.33
CA ILE A 92 6.93 -4.13 10.97
C ILE A 92 8.36 -3.59 10.88
N ILE A 93 8.60 -2.38 11.39
CA ILE A 93 9.93 -1.75 11.33
C ILE A 93 10.97 -2.56 12.11
N MET A 94 10.61 -3.08 13.29
CA MET A 94 11.55 -3.79 14.16
C MET A 94 11.76 -5.26 13.76
N LEU A 95 10.70 -5.94 13.30
CA LEU A 95 10.72 -7.39 13.07
C LEU A 95 10.90 -7.75 11.58
N LEU A 96 10.44 -6.89 10.66
CA LEU A 96 10.46 -7.13 9.21
C LEU A 96 11.07 -5.92 8.45
N PRO A 97 12.38 -5.64 8.59
CA PRO A 97 13.02 -4.46 7.97
C PRO A 97 13.00 -4.43 6.42
N GLY A 98 12.54 -5.50 5.76
CA GLY A 98 12.31 -5.54 4.30
C GLY A 98 10.85 -5.80 3.89
N GLY A 99 9.91 -5.80 4.84
CA GLY A 99 8.50 -6.15 4.60
C GLY A 99 8.29 -7.58 4.09
N LEU A 100 7.07 -7.88 3.66
CA LEU A 100 6.66 -9.18 3.11
C LEU A 100 7.46 -9.56 1.85
N SER A 101 7.92 -8.56 1.08
CA SER A 101 8.73 -8.81 -0.11
C SER A 101 10.08 -9.47 0.17
N ALA A 102 10.64 -9.30 1.37
CA ALA A 102 11.89 -9.95 1.77
C ALA A 102 11.75 -11.48 1.88
N MET A 103 10.55 -11.99 2.17
CA MET A 103 10.27 -13.43 2.25
C MET A 103 10.14 -14.08 0.86
N SER A 104 9.82 -13.30 -0.18
CA SER A 104 9.60 -13.80 -1.55
C SER A 104 10.89 -14.00 -2.36
N GLY A 105 12.09 -13.82 -1.78
CA GLY A 105 13.35 -14.09 -2.49
C GLY A 105 13.62 -13.18 -3.69
N SER A 106 13.04 -11.97 -3.71
CA SER A 106 13.41 -10.92 -4.66
C SER A 106 14.84 -10.48 -4.36
N LYS A 107 15.82 -11.11 -5.00
CA LYS A 107 17.21 -10.68 -4.97
C LYS A 107 17.22 -9.18 -5.29
N ALA A 108 17.69 -8.42 -4.32
CA ALA A 108 17.92 -7.00 -4.43
C ALA A 108 18.54 -6.72 -5.81
N PHE A 109 17.95 -5.75 -6.51
CA PHE A 109 18.60 -5.06 -7.60
C PHE A 109 19.86 -4.42 -7.02
N LYS A 110 20.94 -5.20 -6.97
CA LYS A 110 22.28 -4.76 -6.65
C LYS A 110 22.76 -4.05 -7.90
N THR A 111 22.52 -2.74 -7.97
CA THR A 111 23.25 -1.85 -8.88
C THR A 111 24.69 -1.77 -8.39
N SER A 112 25.53 -2.63 -8.93
CA SER A 112 26.93 -2.29 -9.18
C SER A 112 27.06 -1.89 -10.63
#